data_AF-A0A4U9WDP9-F1
#
_entry.id   AF-A0A4U9WDP9-F1
#
_cell.length_a   1.000
_cell.length_b   1.000
_cell.length_c   1.000
_cell.angle_alpha   90.00
_cell.angle_beta   90.00
_cell.angle_gamma   90.00
#
_symmetry.space_group_name_H-M   'P 1'
#
loop_
_entity.id
_entity.type
_entity.pdbx_description
1 polymer ?
#
loop_
_entity_poly.entity_id
_entity_poly.type
_entity_poly.pdbx_seq_one_letter_code
_entity_poly.pdbx_strand_id
1 'polypeptide(L)'
;MHVAAVIAVREHLIPELKALHRTLHAKAEAFHDIVKIGRTHLQDATPLTLGQEISGWAAMLEYNLKHIEASIPHLSELALGGTAVGTGLNTHPNTRCGWRRLWQN
;
A
#
# COMPACT_ATOMS: atom_id res chain seq x y z
N MET A 1 -16.07 -1.66 9.44
CA MET A 1 -15.13 -2.23 8.45
C MET A 1 -14.24 -1.15 7.84
N HIS A 2 -14.77 -0.20 7.05
CA HIS A 2 -13.98 0.86 6.39
C HIS A 2 -13.09 1.69 7.33
N VAL A 3 -13.65 2.21 8.44
CA VAL A 3 -12.90 3.00 9.43
C VAL A 3 -11.70 2.23 9.99
N ALA A 4 -11.92 1.00 10.47
CA ALA A 4 -10.86 0.16 11.01
C ALA A 4 -9.78 -0.18 9.97
N ALA A 5 -10.20 -0.42 8.72
CA ALA A 5 -9.27 -0.70 7.62
C ALA A 5 -8.40 0.51 7.28
N VAL A 6 -8.98 1.71 7.19
CA VAL A 6 -8.21 2.95 6.94
C VAL A 6 -7.21 3.22 8.07
N ILE A 7 -7.62 3.06 9.32
CA ILE A 7 -6.74 3.21 10.50
C ILE A 7 -5.58 2.20 10.41
N ALA A 8 -5.87 0.91 10.24
CA ALA A 8 -4.85 -0.11 10.17
C ALA A 8 -3.85 0.11 9.01
N VAL A 9 -4.34 0.55 7.84
CA VAL A 9 -3.47 0.86 6.70
C VAL A 9 -2.57 2.06 6.98
N ARG A 10 -3.13 3.14 7.53
CA ARG A 10 -2.37 4.39 7.77
C ARG A 10 -1.41 4.30 8.94
N GLU A 11 -1.82 3.67 10.03
CA GLU A 11 -1.08 3.68 11.30
C GLU A 11 -0.15 2.48 11.48
N HIS A 12 -0.40 1.38 10.77
CA HIS A 12 0.43 0.17 10.86
C HIS A 12 1.06 -0.19 9.52
N LEU A 13 0.29 -0.41 8.46
CA LEU A 13 0.84 -0.96 7.22
C LEU A 13 1.82 -0.02 6.52
N ILE A 14 1.42 1.23 6.27
CA ILE A 14 2.24 2.19 5.51
C ILE A 14 3.57 2.52 6.24
N PRO A 15 3.59 2.80 7.55
CA PRO A 15 4.84 3.04 8.28
C PRO A 15 5.82 1.87 8.19
N GLU A 16 5.34 0.64 8.36
CA GLU A 16 6.17 -0.56 8.33
C GLU A 16 6.68 -0.87 6.91
N LEU A 17 5.86 -0.68 5.88
CA LEU A 17 6.31 -0.79 4.49
C LEU A 17 7.39 0.26 4.15
N LYS A 18 7.25 1.49 4.65
CA LYS A 18 8.27 2.54 4.49
C LYS A 18 9.56 2.16 5.22
N ALA A 19 9.49 1.55 6.41
CA ALA A 19 10.66 1.05 7.13
C ALA A 19 11.36 -0.10 6.39
N LEU A 20 10.60 -1.06 5.87
CA LEU A 20 11.12 -2.16 5.07
C LEU A 20 11.77 -1.65 3.78
N HIS A 21 11.12 -0.73 3.06
CA HIS A 21 11.66 -0.10 1.86
C HIS A 21 13.02 0.55 2.14
N ARG A 22 13.13 1.38 3.19
CA ARG A 22 14.41 2.02 3.58
C ARG A 22 15.49 0.97 3.88
N THR A 23 15.11 -0.11 4.55
CA THR A 23 16.03 -1.20 4.89
C THR A 23 16.56 -1.90 3.65
N LEU A 24 15.67 -2.29 2.73
CA LEU A 24 16.06 -2.94 1.47
C LEU A 24 16.86 -2.00 0.57
N HIS A 25 16.49 -0.72 0.48
CA HIS A 25 17.27 0.27 -0.27
C HIS A 25 18.68 0.40 0.29
N ALA A 26 18.84 0.52 1.62
CA ALA A 26 20.17 0.59 2.24
C ALA A 26 21.00 -0.69 1.98
N LYS A 27 20.35 -1.86 1.94
CA LYS A 27 21.01 -3.13 1.60
C LYS A 27 21.36 -3.23 0.12
N ALA A 28 20.55 -2.66 -0.78
CA ALA A 28 20.86 -2.59 -2.19
C ALA A 28 22.17 -1.83 -2.42
N GLU A 29 22.32 -0.67 -1.79
CA GLU A 29 23.56 0.13 -1.83
C GLU A 29 24.74 -0.62 -1.21
N ALA A 30 24.56 -1.18 0.00
CA ALA A 30 25.64 -1.89 0.70
C ALA A 30 26.16 -3.12 -0.05
N PHE A 31 25.34 -3.72 -0.93
CA PHE A 31 25.70 -4.91 -1.71
C PHE A 31 25.89 -4.63 -3.20
N HIS A 32 26.06 -3.35 -3.57
CA HIS A 32 26.31 -2.93 -4.95
C HIS A 32 27.49 -3.67 -5.59
N ASP A 33 28.56 -3.93 -4.84
CA ASP A 33 29.80 -4.51 -5.39
C ASP A 33 29.86 -6.05 -5.32
N ILE A 34 28.83 -6.71 -4.75
CA ILE A 34 28.81 -8.18 -4.61
C ILE A 34 28.23 -8.79 -5.88
N VAL A 35 29.08 -9.31 -6.77
CA VAL A 35 28.64 -10.04 -7.97
C VAL A 35 28.15 -11.45 -7.62
N LYS A 36 27.00 -11.84 -8.16
CA LYS A 36 26.39 -13.18 -8.02
C LYS A 36 25.92 -13.74 -9.37
N ILE A 37 25.69 -15.05 -9.43
CA ILE A 37 25.05 -15.69 -10.57
C ILE A 37 23.56 -15.33 -10.60
N GLY A 38 23.06 -14.94 -11.77
CA GLY A 38 21.62 -14.77 -12.01
C GLY A 38 20.93 -16.13 -12.13
N ARG A 39 19.61 -16.17 -11.89
CA ARG A 39 18.80 -17.37 -12.15
C ARG A 39 17.54 -17.04 -12.93
N THR A 40 17.34 -17.69 -14.08
CA THR A 40 16.09 -17.67 -14.85
C THR A 40 15.61 -19.10 -15.01
N HIS A 41 14.30 -19.36 -14.83
CA HIS A 41 13.77 -20.73 -14.73
C HIS A 41 14.52 -21.61 -13.69
N LEU A 42 15.07 -21.00 -12.64
CA LEU A 42 15.95 -21.62 -11.64
C LEU A 42 17.26 -22.22 -12.18
N GLN A 43 17.63 -21.90 -13.43
CA GLN A 43 18.90 -22.26 -14.06
C GLN A 43 19.87 -21.07 -14.03
N ASP A 44 21.17 -21.36 -14.09
CA ASP A 44 22.22 -20.32 -14.11
C ASP A 44 22.08 -19.41 -15.34
N ALA A 45 22.24 -18.11 -15.10
CA ALA A 45 22.13 -17.06 -16.11
C ALA A 45 23.32 -16.08 -16.02
N THR A 46 23.29 -14.99 -16.79
CA THR A 46 24.34 -13.98 -16.76
C THR A 46 24.46 -13.31 -15.37
N PRO A 47 25.66 -12.93 -14.92
CA PRO A 47 25.85 -12.31 -13.61
C PRO A 47 25.14 -10.96 -13.45
N LEU A 48 24.83 -10.64 -12.20
CA LEU A 48 24.36 -9.34 -11.72
C LEU A 48 24.87 -9.13 -10.29
N THR A 49 24.77 -7.93 -9.75
CA THR A 49 25.12 -7.69 -8.35
C THR A 49 23.96 -8.03 -7.41
N LEU A 50 24.26 -8.43 -6.19
CA LEU A 50 23.24 -8.64 -5.15
C LEU A 50 22.49 -7.33 -4.88
N GLY A 51 23.18 -6.20 -4.96
CA GLY A 51 22.56 -4.87 -4.91
C GLY A 51 21.49 -4.67 -5.99
N GLN A 52 21.77 -5.06 -7.24
CA GLN A 52 20.80 -4.99 -8.35
C GLN A 52 19.57 -5.90 -8.12
N GLU A 53 19.74 -7.08 -7.52
CA GLU A 53 18.61 -7.95 -7.19
C GLU A 53 17.71 -7.32 -6.11
N ILE A 54 18.30 -6.79 -5.05
CA ILE A 54 17.56 -6.16 -3.93
C ILE A 54 16.91 -4.85 -4.36
N SER A 55 17.54 -4.07 -5.25
CA SER A 55 16.96 -2.82 -5.74
C SER A 55 15.63 -3.05 -6.47
N GLY A 56 15.50 -4.18 -7.17
CA GLY A 56 14.22 -4.62 -7.73
C GLY A 56 13.14 -4.82 -6.66
N TRP A 57 13.49 -5.41 -5.51
CA TRP A 57 12.56 -5.58 -4.39
C TRP A 57 12.16 -4.25 -3.74
N ALA A 58 13.12 -3.35 -3.54
CA ALA A 58 12.85 -2.01 -3.03
C ALA A 58 11.90 -1.25 -3.96
N ALA A 59 12.15 -1.26 -5.28
CA ALA A 59 11.28 -0.63 -6.26
C ALA A 59 9.85 -1.18 -6.22
N MET A 60 9.67 -2.50 -6.09
CA MET A 60 8.33 -3.10 -5.94
C MET A 60 7.59 -2.55 -4.72
N LEU A 61 8.26 -2.38 -3.58
CA LEU A 61 7.65 -1.80 -2.38
C LEU A 61 7.25 -0.32 -2.60
N GLU A 62 8.08 0.44 -3.32
CA GLU A 62 7.78 1.83 -3.65
C GLU A 62 6.50 1.95 -4.51
N TYR A 63 6.37 1.12 -5.54
CA TYR A 63 5.16 1.10 -6.38
C TYR A 63 3.93 0.63 -5.59
N ASN A 64 4.08 -0.39 -4.74
CA ASN A 64 2.98 -0.88 -3.91
C ASN A 64 2.50 0.18 -2.91
N LEU A 65 3.40 0.96 -2.32
CA LEU A 65 3.03 2.10 -1.47
C LEU A 65 2.14 3.10 -2.22
N LYS A 66 2.50 3.46 -3.46
CA LYS A 66 1.70 4.36 -4.31
C LYS A 66 0.30 3.78 -4.58
N HIS A 67 0.21 2.49 -4.88
CA HIS A 67 -1.08 1.83 -5.11
C HIS A 67 -1.95 1.79 -3.85
N ILE A 68 -1.35 1.49 -2.69
CA ILE A 68 -2.07 1.48 -1.41
C ILE A 68 -2.59 2.87 -1.09
N GLU A 69 -1.75 3.90 -1.18
CA GLU A 69 -2.15 5.29 -0.91
C GLU A 69 -3.27 5.75 -1.85
N ALA A 70 -3.20 5.38 -3.15
CA ALA A 70 -4.23 5.68 -4.13
C ALA A 70 -5.57 4.96 -3.87
N SER A 71 -5.57 3.84 -3.13
CA SER A 71 -6.80 3.10 -2.77
C SER A 71 -7.55 3.71 -1.58
N ILE A 72 -6.86 4.48 -0.72
CA ILE A 72 -7.41 5.03 0.52
C ILE A 72 -8.65 5.90 0.29
N PRO A 73 -8.73 6.80 -0.71
CA PRO A 73 -9.92 7.61 -0.94
C PRO A 73 -11.20 6.76 -1.11
N HIS A 74 -11.11 5.67 -1.86
CA HIS A 74 -12.24 4.75 -2.08
C HIS A 74 -12.56 3.95 -0.81
N LEU A 75 -11.55 3.55 -0.04
CA LEU A 75 -11.77 2.88 1.25
C LEU A 75 -12.37 3.82 2.30
N SER A 76 -12.13 5.13 2.17
CA SER A 76 -12.59 6.17 3.09
C SER A 76 -14.05 6.59 2.88
N GLU A 77 -14.69 6.03 1.85
CA GLU A 77 -16.10 6.18 1.58
C GLU A 77 -16.93 5.35 2.57
N LEU A 78 -17.95 5.97 3.19
CA LEU A 78 -18.72 5.36 4.27
C LEU A 78 -20.20 5.24 3.89
N ALA A 79 -20.75 4.02 4.00
CA ALA A 79 -22.16 3.71 3.78
C ALA A 79 -23.10 4.20 4.90
N LEU A 80 -22.64 5.16 5.73
CA LEU A 80 -23.42 5.68 6.84
C LEU A 80 -24.68 6.39 6.33
N GLY A 81 -25.83 6.08 6.93
CA GLY A 81 -27.12 6.68 6.56
C GLY A 81 -27.86 6.01 5.41
N GLY A 82 -27.35 4.89 4.86
CA GLY A 82 -28.05 4.08 3.85
C GLY A 82 -29.16 3.17 4.41
N THR A 83 -29.14 2.87 5.70
CA THR A 83 -30.10 2.00 6.43
C THR A 83 -30.26 0.61 5.81
N ALA A 84 -31.45 0.00 5.87
CA ALA A 84 -31.66 -1.42 5.61
C ALA A 84 -31.40 -1.84 4.15
N VAL A 85 -31.71 -0.95 3.19
CA VAL A 85 -31.66 -1.25 1.74
C VAL A 85 -30.99 -0.14 0.91
N GLY A 86 -30.28 0.79 1.55
CA GLY A 86 -29.56 1.87 0.86
C GLY A 86 -30.39 3.12 0.51
N THR A 87 -31.70 3.11 0.77
CA THR A 87 -32.59 4.26 0.46
C THR A 87 -32.42 5.43 1.44
N GLY A 88 -31.83 5.19 2.61
CA GLY A 88 -31.78 6.17 3.69
C GLY A 88 -33.14 6.47 4.31
N LEU A 89 -34.12 5.57 4.14
CA LEU A 89 -35.40 5.65 4.86
C LEU A 89 -35.12 5.58 6.37
N ASN A 90 -35.82 6.44 7.13
CA ASN A 90 -35.63 6.66 8.58
C ASN A 90 -34.30 7.33 8.99
N THR A 91 -33.56 7.92 8.05
CA THR A 91 -32.35 8.71 8.35
C THR A 91 -32.67 10.21 8.39
N HIS A 92 -32.17 10.92 9.41
CA HIS A 92 -32.26 12.38 9.50
C HIS A 92 -31.63 13.05 8.26
N PRO A 93 -32.19 14.14 7.69
CA PRO A 93 -31.72 14.73 6.42
C PRO A 93 -30.22 15.06 6.40
N ASN A 94 -29.66 15.52 7.53
CA ASN A 94 -28.23 15.86 7.64
C ASN A 94 -27.30 14.63 7.64
N THR A 95 -27.83 13.44 7.89
CA THR A 95 -27.10 12.16 7.86
C THR A 95 -27.53 11.27 6.69
N ARG A 96 -28.42 11.76 5.80
CA ARG A 96 -28.87 11.02 4.62
C ARG A 96 -27.65 10.70 3.74
N CYS A 97 -27.60 9.45 3.25
CA CYS A 97 -26.50 8.92 2.44
C CYS A 97 -26.14 9.89 1.31
N GLY A 98 -25.07 10.65 1.55
CA GLY A 98 -24.22 11.22 0.52
C GLY A 98 -22.86 10.65 0.82
N TRP A 99 -22.16 10.15 -0.19
CA TRP A 99 -20.77 9.73 -0.11
C TRP A 99 -19.90 10.94 0.30
N ARG A 100 -19.97 11.34 1.57
CA ARG A 100 -19.24 12.48 2.13
C ARG A 100 -17.85 11.99 2.47
N ARG A 101 -16.84 12.58 1.85
CA ARG A 101 -15.44 12.39 2.25
C ARG A 101 -15.25 13.02 3.62
N LEU A 102 -15.35 12.21 4.67
CA LEU A 102 -15.03 12.60 6.05
C LEU A 102 -13.53 12.85 6.26
N TRP A 103 -12.71 12.65 5.22
CA TRP A 103 -11.26 12.58 5.29
C TRP A 103 -10.54 13.56 4.34
N GLN A 104 -11.21 14.62 3.89
CA GLN A 104 -10.54 15.76 3.22
C GLN A 104 -10.10 16.78 4.27
N ASN A 105 -8.94 16.54 4.87
CA ASN A 105 -8.07 17.52 5.52
C ASN A 105 -6.64 16.99 5.44
#